data_AF-A0A0A2F1A0-F1
#
_entry.id   AF-A0A0A2F1A0-F1
#
_cell.length_a   1.000
_cell.length_b   1.000
_cell.length_c   1.000
_cell.angle_alpha   90.00
_cell.angle_beta   90.00
_cell.angle_gamma   90.00
#
_symmetry.space_group_name_H-M   'P 1'
#
loop_
_entity.id
_entity.type
_entity.pdbx_description
1 polymer ?
#
loop_
_entity_poly.entity_id
_entity_poly.type
_entity_poly.pdbx_seq_one_letter_code
_entity_poly.pdbx_strand_id
1 'polypeptide(L)' 'MKIDVKRTNLILKVIAAVVVVGAAVWCIWLNDAQRIVVAGGAVLGLVNLLGLAYFFNKNMRPRR' A
#
# COMPACT_ATOMS: atom_id res chain seq x y z
N MET A 1 18.89 11.11 9.66
CA MET A 1 18.01 11.49 8.53
C MET A 1 16.67 11.93 9.11
N LYS A 2 16.24 13.18 8.91
CA LYS A 2 14.89 13.62 9.35
C LYS A 2 13.87 13.12 8.33
N ILE A 3 12.94 12.28 8.75
CA ILE A 3 11.89 11.74 7.88
C ILE A 3 10.74 12.74 7.81
N ASP A 4 10.40 13.20 6.61
CA ASP A 4 9.22 14.04 6.37
C ASP A 4 7.98 13.15 6.26
N VAL A 5 7.20 13.08 7.34
CA VAL A 5 5.98 12.26 7.43
C VAL A 5 4.96 12.61 6.35
N LYS A 6 4.88 13.87 5.92
CA LYS A 6 3.93 14.27 4.85
C LYS A 6 4.34 13.63 3.53
N ARG A 7 5.62 13.72 3.16
CA ARG A 7 6.15 13.08 1.95
C ARG A 7 6.08 11.56 2.02
N THR A 8 6.42 10.95 3.16
CA THR A 8 6.34 9.50 3.34
C THR A 8 4.91 8.99 3.18
N ASN A 9 3.92 9.65 3.77
CA ASN A 9 2.52 9.27 3.61
C ASN A 9 2.03 9.43 2.17
N LEU A 10 2.52 10.45 1.44
CA LEU A 10 2.20 10.61 0.02
C LEU A 10 2.73 9.43 -0.79
N ILE A 11 3.99 9.03 -0.55
CA ILE A 11 4.60 7.88 -1.22
C ILE A 11 3.80 6.61 -0.93
N LEU A 12 3.45 6.35 0.33
CA LEU A 12 2.65 5.17 0.70
C LEU A 12 1.29 5.14 0.01
N LYS A 13 0.62 6.30 -0.12
CA LYS A 13 -0.66 6.41 -0.85
C LYS A 13 -0.50 6.12 -2.34
N VAL A 14 0.57 6.62 -2.97
CA VAL A 14 0.86 6.35 -4.38
C VAL A 14 1.11 4.88 -4.61
N ILE A 15 1.91 4.23 -3.74
CA ILE A 15 2.17 2.79 -3.83
C ILE A 15 0.87 1.99 -3.68
N ALA A 16 0.02 2.34 -2.71
CA ALA A 16 -1.27 1.69 -2.52
C ALA A 16 -2.16 1.81 -3.77
N ALA A 17 -2.20 2.98 -4.40
CA ALA A 17 -2.95 3.20 -5.64
C ALA A 17 -2.41 2.33 -6.79
N VAL A 18 -1.08 2.23 -6.94
CA VAL A 18 -0.44 1.37 -7.96
C VAL A 18 -0.80 -0.10 -7.75
N VAL A 19 -0.79 -0.58 -6.50
CA VAL A 19 -1.17 -1.97 -6.16
C VAL A 19 -2.62 -2.24 -6.56
N VAL A 20 -3.55 -1.34 -6.24
CA VAL A 20 -4.98 -1.49 -6.58
C VAL A 20 -5.20 -1.47 -8.09
N VAL A 21 -4.61 -0.49 -8.78
CA VAL A 21 -4.74 -0.37 -10.24
C VAL A 21 -4.12 -1.57 -10.94
N GLY A 22 -2.93 -2.00 -10.52
CA GLY A 22 -2.25 -3.17 -11.08
C GLY A 22 -3.08 -4.46 -10.91
N ALA A 23 -3.62 -4.69 -9.72
CA ALA A 23 -4.50 -5.83 -9.45
C ALA A 23 -5.76 -5.81 -10.32
N ALA A 24 -6.40 -4.63 -10.47
CA ALA A 24 -7.60 -4.49 -11.30
C ALA A 24 -7.32 -4.72 -12.79
N VAL A 25 -6.23 -4.15 -13.32
CA VAL A 25 -5.85 -4.31 -14.73
C VAL A 25 -5.51 -5.77 -15.05
N TRP A 26 -4.79 -6.46 -14.17
CA TRP A 26 -4.44 -7.87 -14.39
C TRP A 26 -5.64 -8.80 -14.30
N CYS A 27 -6.64 -8.54 -13.45
CA CYS A 27 -7.83 -9.39 -13.33
C CYS A 27 -8.58 -9.65 -14.66
N ILE A 28 -8.45 -8.76 -15.65
CA ILE A 28 -9.06 -8.91 -16.99
C ILE A 28 -8.51 -10.14 -17.74
N TRP A 29 -7.25 -10.49 -17.53
CA TRP A 29 -6.53 -11.51 -18.31
C TRP A 29 -6.31 -12.82 -17.53
N LEU A 30 -6.74 -12.89 -16.28
CA LEU A 30 -6.46 -13.99 -15.36
C LEU A 30 -7.62 -14.97 -15.23
N ASN A 31 -7.30 -16.24 -15.01
CA ASN A 31 -8.27 -17.26 -14.60
C ASN A 31 -8.65 -17.13 -13.12
N ASP A 32 -9.63 -17.90 -12.66
CA ASP A 32 -10.17 -17.76 -11.29
C ASP A 32 -9.13 -18.01 -10.20
N ALA A 33 -8.27 -19.03 -10.37
CA ALA A 33 -7.21 -19.32 -9.41
C ALA A 33 -6.19 -18.16 -9.31
N GLN A 34 -5.78 -17.61 -10.46
CA GLN A 34 -4.87 -16.47 -10.52
C GLN A 34 -5.48 -15.20 -9.93
N ARG A 35 -6.78 -14.96 -10.17
CA ARG A 35 -7.51 -13.83 -9.58
C ARG A 35 -7.51 -13.88 -8.06
N ILE A 36 -7.73 -15.06 -7.48
CA ILE A 36 -7.68 -15.27 -6.04
C ILE A 36 -6.29 -14.94 -5.48
N VAL A 37 -5.23 -15.40 -6.15
CA VAL A 37 -3.84 -15.10 -5.75
C VAL A 37 -3.54 -13.60 -5.83
N VAL A 38 -3.92 -12.95 -6.93
CA VAL A 38 -3.70 -11.50 -7.11
C VAL A 38 -4.50 -10.69 -6.09
N ALA A 39 -5.76 -11.05 -5.85
CA ALA A 39 -6.59 -10.41 -4.83
C ALA A 39 -5.99 -10.59 -3.42
N GLY A 40 -5.57 -11.81 -3.07
CA GLY A 40 -4.92 -12.09 -1.78
C GLY A 40 -3.61 -11.30 -1.61
N GLY A 41 -2.75 -11.29 -2.62
CA GLY A 41 -1.50 -10.52 -2.62
C GLY A 41 -1.74 -9.02 -2.49
N ALA A 42 -2.73 -8.48 -3.22
CA ALA A 42 -3.09 -7.06 -3.14
C ALA A 42 -3.63 -6.68 -1.75
N VAL A 43 -4.50 -7.51 -1.16
CA VAL A 43 -5.03 -7.28 0.19
C VAL A 43 -3.91 -7.29 1.23
N LEU A 44 -3.04 -8.31 1.20
CA LEU A 44 -1.90 -8.39 2.12
C LEU A 44 -0.93 -7.20 1.96
N GLY A 45 -0.67 -6.79 0.71
CA GLY A 45 0.14 -5.61 0.41
C GLY A 45 -0.47 -4.31 0.97
N LEU A 46 -1.78 -4.12 0.82
CA LEU A 46 -2.48 -2.97 1.36
C LEU A 46 -2.48 -2.94 2.89
N VAL A 47 -2.70 -4.08 3.54
CA VAL A 47 -2.62 -4.20 5.02
C VAL A 47 -1.24 -3.78 5.51
N ASN A 48 -0.17 -4.23 4.84
CA ASN A 48 1.19 -3.84 5.20
C ASN A 48 1.43 -2.33 5.02
N LEU A 49 0.96 -1.74 3.92
CA LEU A 49 1.07 -0.29 3.68
C LEU A 49 0.31 0.53 4.72
N LEU A 50 -0.85 0.07 5.18
CA LEU A 50 -1.60 0.69 6.27
C LEU A 50 -0.83 0.61 7.59
N GLY A 51 -0.22 -0.53 7.89
CA GLY A 51 0.64 -0.70 9.07
C GLY A 51 1.84 0.26 9.06
N LEU A 52 2.50 0.40 7.90
CA LEU A 52 3.59 1.37 7.72
C LEU A 52 3.09 2.81 7.89
N ALA A 53 1.97 3.17 7.27
CA ALA A 53 1.39 4.50 7.43
C ALA A 53 1.06 4.81 8.89
N TYR A 54 0.50 3.85 9.63
CA TYR A 54 0.26 3.98 11.07
C TYR A 54 1.57 4.16 11.84
N PHE A 55 2.59 3.34 11.60
CA PHE A 55 3.89 3.41 12.25
C PHE A 55 4.55 4.79 12.06
N PHE A 56 4.63 5.28 10.83
CA PHE A 56 5.21 6.60 10.56
C PHE A 56 4.39 7.73 11.20
N ASN A 57 3.06 7.65 11.17
CA ASN A 57 2.21 8.65 11.79
C ASN A 57 2.25 8.66 13.32
N LYS A 58 2.52 7.51 13.96
CA LYS A 58 2.59 7.41 15.43
C LYS A 58 3.97 7.78 15.95
N ASN A 59 5.02 7.26 15.33
CA ASN A 59 6.37 7.30 15.87
C ASN A 59 7.24 8.44 15.31
N MET A 60 6.85 9.03 14.17
CA MET A 60 7.63 10.09 13.51
C MET A 60 6.88 11.42 13.48
N ARG A 61 5.72 11.53 14.16
CA ARG A 61 5.10 12.84 14.43
C ARG A 61 6.17 13.75 15.02
N PRO A 62 6.30 14.99 14.54
CA PRO A 62 7.22 15.94 15.17
C PRO A 62 6.83 16.00 16.64
N ARG A 63 7.77 15.66 17.54
CA ARG A 63 7.65 16.12 18.93
C ARG A 63 7.48 17.64 18.80
N ARG A 64 6.30 18.13 19.17
CA ARG A 64 6.15 19.55 19.50
C ARG A 64 7.15 19.89 20.59
#